data_AF-A0A4Q7YSY4-F1
#
_entry.id   AF-A0A4Q7YSY4-F1
#
_cell.length_a   1.000
_cell.length_b   1.000
_cell.length_c   1.000
_cell.angle_alpha   90.00
_cell.angle_beta   90.00
_cell.angle_gamma   90.00
#
_symmetry.space_group_name_H-M   'P 1'
#
loop_
_entity.id
_entity.type
_entity.pdbx_description
1 polymer ?
#
loop_
_entity_poly.entity_id
_entity_poly.type
_entity_poly.pdbx_seq_one_letter_code
_entity_poly.pdbx_strand_id
1 'polypeptide(L)'
;MKSHIRFTLRTLLGFVLFSGALAVPSLAGNKAAPPPRPAREYPAFDFHPQEHVTVAIDPCTEPRDCDFFRLPYIRHSLIPVRVIITNDSDSPLSLDEARMQFITSAGDKFPAASLDDINRRLFSAEKAAGRKIPIIPIPIPGRRTPIDKKITQDDDDFGFKSTTVTPHSTIAGYVFYDVKDLEEPPLKNAEIYIKMIHTSGGKELFAFSLPFNKWLAAQKATPAASKPDAKPAP
;
A
#
# COMPACT_ATOMS: atom_id res chain seq x y z
N MET A 1 24.91 -59.40 54.58
CA MET A 1 25.62 -60.54 53.96
C MET A 1 25.80 -60.22 52.48
N LYS A 2 27.03 -60.05 51.96
CA LYS A 2 27.69 -60.95 50.97
C LYS A 2 26.68 -61.50 49.94
N SER A 3 26.82 -61.40 48.62
CA SER A 3 28.02 -61.38 47.77
C SER A 3 27.59 -61.15 46.30
N HIS A 4 28.56 -60.68 45.50
CA HIS A 4 28.58 -60.44 44.05
C HIS A 4 28.24 -61.64 43.15
N ILE A 5 27.96 -61.37 41.86
CA ILE A 5 28.43 -62.03 40.58
C ILE A 5 27.79 -61.22 39.42
N ARG A 6 28.48 -60.38 38.62
CA ARG A 6 29.42 -60.57 37.49
C ARG A 6 28.79 -61.01 36.14
N PHE A 7 29.26 -60.33 35.07
CA PHE A 7 29.27 -60.71 33.62
C PHE A 7 27.91 -60.58 32.85
N THR A 8 27.78 -60.11 31.60
CA THR A 8 28.72 -59.73 30.52
C THR A 8 27.97 -59.00 29.40
N LEU A 9 28.74 -58.20 28.64
CA LEU A 9 28.44 -57.56 27.36
C LEU A 9 27.95 -58.55 26.28
N ARG A 10 26.82 -58.26 25.59
CA ARG A 10 26.55 -58.75 24.22
C ARG A 10 25.40 -57.98 23.53
N THR A 11 25.83 -57.29 22.47
CA THR A 11 25.16 -56.78 21.26
C THR A 11 23.80 -57.38 20.85
N LEU A 12 22.83 -56.51 20.48
CA LEU A 12 21.81 -56.66 19.40
C LEU A 12 20.85 -55.45 19.48
N LEU A 13 21.05 -54.39 18.67
CA LEU A 13 20.40 -54.13 17.38
C LEU A 13 18.86 -54.14 17.44
N GLY A 14 18.22 -52.96 17.25
CA GLY A 14 16.78 -52.90 16.99
C GLY A 14 16.14 -51.50 17.15
N PHE A 15 16.24 -50.68 16.11
CA PHE A 15 15.24 -49.67 15.67
C PHE A 15 14.35 -49.03 16.76
N VAL A 16 14.71 -47.83 17.24
CA VAL A 16 13.73 -46.91 17.82
C VAL A 16 13.39 -45.86 16.78
N LEU A 17 12.12 -45.89 16.37
CA LEU A 17 11.53 -45.09 15.32
C LEU A 17 11.70 -43.59 15.55
N PHE A 18 12.10 -42.96 14.46
CA PHE A 18 12.06 -41.55 14.16
C PHE A 18 10.64 -40.98 14.34
N SER A 19 10.47 -40.00 15.22
CA SER A 19 9.29 -39.13 15.25
C SER A 19 9.70 -37.74 15.72
N GLY A 20 10.60 -37.12 14.95
CA GLY A 20 10.82 -35.68 15.00
C GLY A 20 9.70 -35.00 14.24
N ALA A 21 8.65 -34.58 14.94
CA ALA A 21 7.64 -33.68 14.40
C ALA A 21 8.34 -32.34 14.08
N LEU A 22 8.75 -32.18 12.83
CA LEU A 22 9.12 -30.89 12.27
C LEU A 22 7.86 -30.02 12.28
N ALA A 23 7.74 -29.17 13.30
CA ALA A 23 6.86 -28.02 13.25
C ALA A 23 7.39 -27.11 12.13
N VAL A 24 6.87 -27.29 10.93
CA VAL A 24 7.04 -26.33 9.84
C VAL A 24 6.23 -25.11 10.27
N PRO A 25 6.85 -23.94 10.57
CA PRO A 25 6.07 -22.73 10.71
C PRO A 25 5.40 -22.51 9.35
N SER A 26 4.07 -22.57 9.33
CA SER A 26 3.30 -22.10 8.20
C SER A 26 3.65 -20.63 8.02
N LEU A 27 4.47 -20.32 7.02
CA LEU A 27 4.57 -18.98 6.45
C LEU A 27 3.16 -18.64 5.96
N ALA A 28 2.37 -18.00 6.82
CA ALA A 28 1.19 -17.27 6.38
C ALA A 28 1.70 -16.35 5.27
N GLY A 29 1.18 -16.51 4.06
CA GLY A 29 1.65 -15.79 2.88
C GLY A 29 1.51 -14.29 3.11
N ASN A 30 2.58 -13.65 3.57
CA ASN A 30 2.71 -12.20 3.63
C ASN A 30 2.75 -11.74 2.17
N LYS A 31 1.59 -11.41 1.62
CA LYS A 31 1.52 -10.69 0.35
C LYS A 31 2.17 -9.33 0.61
N ALA A 32 3.37 -9.14 0.06
CA ALA A 32 4.10 -7.90 0.18
C ALA A 32 3.83 -7.05 -1.07
N ALA A 33 3.67 -5.74 -0.88
CA ALA A 33 3.70 -4.82 -2.01
C ALA A 33 5.06 -4.94 -2.73
N PRO A 34 5.11 -4.81 -4.07
CA PRO A 34 6.38 -4.87 -4.79
C PRO A 34 7.36 -3.82 -4.25
N PRO A 35 8.67 -4.11 -4.13
CA PRO A 35 9.64 -3.10 -3.70
C PRO A 35 9.62 -1.89 -4.64
N PRO A 36 9.82 -0.67 -4.13
CA PRO A 36 9.83 0.51 -4.99
C PRO A 36 11.06 0.50 -5.90
N ARG A 37 10.85 0.84 -7.16
CA ARG A 37 11.92 1.19 -8.10
C ARG A 37 12.17 2.71 -8.05
N PRO A 38 13.27 3.23 -8.59
CA PRO A 38 13.45 4.67 -8.77
C PRO A 38 12.23 5.29 -9.47
N ALA A 39 11.77 6.44 -8.99
CA ALA A 39 10.53 7.10 -9.44
C ALA A 39 10.55 7.40 -10.96
N ARG A 40 11.72 7.64 -11.54
CA ARG A 40 11.88 7.87 -13.00
C ARG A 40 11.52 6.67 -13.87
N GLU A 41 11.45 5.47 -13.29
CA GLU A 41 11.08 4.27 -14.01
C GLU A 41 9.57 3.95 -13.99
N TYR A 42 8.76 4.86 -13.43
CA TYR A 42 7.30 4.78 -13.46
C TYR A 42 6.76 5.70 -14.56
N PRO A 43 5.66 5.34 -15.24
CA PRO A 43 5.14 6.15 -16.34
C PRO A 43 4.69 7.57 -15.94
N ALA A 44 4.03 7.70 -14.79
CA ALA A 44 3.55 8.99 -14.29
C ALA A 44 4.52 9.54 -13.25
N PHE A 45 5.61 10.13 -13.74
CA PHE A 45 6.60 10.82 -12.92
C PHE A 45 6.72 12.30 -13.27
N ASP A 46 7.28 13.04 -12.32
CA ASP A 46 7.74 14.42 -12.46
C ASP A 46 9.13 14.55 -11.84
N PHE A 47 10.04 15.24 -12.53
CA PHE A 47 11.45 15.33 -12.17
C PHE A 47 11.87 16.79 -12.06
N HIS A 48 12.37 17.16 -10.89
CA HIS A 48 12.91 18.50 -10.63
C HIS A 48 14.44 18.44 -10.73
N PRO A 49 15.03 18.88 -11.86
CA PRO A 49 16.45 18.66 -12.15
C PRO A 49 17.39 19.48 -11.27
N GLN A 50 16.95 20.66 -10.79
CA GLN A 50 17.77 21.52 -9.95
C GLN A 50 17.97 20.94 -8.56
N GLU A 51 16.94 20.30 -8.02
CA GLU A 51 16.97 19.69 -6.69
C GLU A 51 17.28 18.19 -6.71
N HIS A 52 17.40 17.59 -7.90
CA HIS A 52 17.65 16.16 -8.08
C HIS A 52 16.63 15.27 -7.36
N VAL A 53 15.35 15.69 -7.41
CA VAL A 53 14.23 14.96 -6.79
C VAL A 53 13.26 14.52 -7.87
N THR A 54 12.86 13.26 -7.82
CA THR A 54 11.80 12.72 -8.68
C THR A 54 10.66 12.20 -7.82
N VAL A 55 9.44 12.51 -8.22
CA VAL A 55 8.23 11.93 -7.66
C VAL A 55 7.49 11.16 -8.74
N ALA A 56 6.88 10.03 -8.39
CA ALA A 56 6.01 9.28 -9.27
C ALA A 56 4.76 8.76 -8.56
N ILE A 57 3.76 8.42 -9.36
CA ILE A 57 2.55 7.74 -8.92
C ILE A 57 2.31 6.45 -9.72
N ASP A 58 1.74 5.46 -9.02
CA ASP A 58 1.28 4.21 -9.60
C ASP A 58 -0.08 3.81 -8.98
N PRO A 59 -1.21 4.19 -9.61
CA PRO A 59 -2.55 3.88 -9.09
C PRO A 59 -2.92 2.41 -9.26
N CYS A 60 -3.58 1.86 -8.23
CA CYS A 60 -4.27 0.59 -8.29
C CYS A 60 -5.70 0.78 -8.85
N THR A 61 -5.95 0.46 -10.11
CA THR A 61 -7.30 0.55 -10.69
C THR A 61 -8.05 -0.78 -10.73
N GLU A 62 -7.33 -1.90 -10.63
CA GLU A 62 -7.91 -3.23 -10.69
C GLU A 62 -7.63 -4.02 -9.40
N PRO A 63 -8.62 -4.73 -8.82
CA PRO A 63 -8.42 -5.47 -7.57
C PRO A 63 -7.29 -6.49 -7.58
N ARG A 64 -6.91 -7.00 -8.76
CA ARG A 64 -5.83 -7.98 -8.91
C ARG A 64 -4.44 -7.39 -8.72
N ASP A 65 -4.23 -6.12 -9.03
CA ASP A 65 -2.91 -5.48 -8.98
C ASP A 65 -2.51 -5.18 -7.53
N CYS A 66 -3.51 -5.12 -6.64
CA CYS A 66 -3.33 -4.74 -5.24
C CYS A 66 -4.05 -5.73 -4.31
N ASP A 67 -3.97 -7.01 -4.66
CA ASP A 67 -4.57 -8.14 -3.94
C ASP A 67 -3.85 -8.49 -2.62
N PHE A 68 -2.77 -7.77 -2.31
CA PHE A 68 -2.03 -7.80 -1.05
C PHE A 68 -2.72 -7.00 0.06
N PHE A 69 -3.61 -6.08 -0.29
CA PHE A 69 -4.47 -5.43 0.70
C PHE A 69 -5.44 -6.44 1.33
N ARG A 70 -5.71 -6.27 2.62
CA ARG A 70 -6.66 -7.10 3.38
C ARG A 70 -8.11 -6.76 3.06
N LEU A 71 -8.36 -5.55 2.54
CA LEU A 71 -9.69 -5.02 2.25
C LEU A 71 -9.87 -4.64 0.77
N PRO A 72 -11.09 -4.76 0.22
CA PRO A 72 -11.34 -4.54 -1.20
C PRO A 72 -11.57 -3.06 -1.55
N TYR A 73 -10.63 -2.17 -1.26
CA TYR A 73 -10.77 -0.71 -1.39
C TYR A 73 -11.40 -0.23 -2.71
N ILE A 74 -10.90 -0.73 -3.85
CA ILE A 74 -11.35 -0.34 -5.20
C ILE A 74 -12.85 -0.62 -5.40
N ARG A 75 -13.37 -1.72 -4.82
CA ARG A 75 -14.80 -2.06 -4.92
C ARG A 75 -15.71 -1.08 -4.18
N HIS A 76 -15.14 -0.28 -3.30
CA HIS A 76 -15.84 0.77 -2.54
C HIS A 76 -15.48 2.17 -3.05
N SER A 77 -15.01 2.30 -4.29
CA SER A 77 -14.62 3.58 -4.90
C SER A 77 -13.51 4.31 -4.12
N LEU A 78 -12.66 3.56 -3.42
CA LEU A 78 -11.39 4.05 -2.88
C LEU A 78 -10.27 3.58 -3.80
N ILE A 79 -9.60 4.50 -4.47
CA ILE A 79 -8.43 4.19 -5.30
C ILE A 79 -7.18 4.34 -4.44
N PRO A 80 -6.44 3.24 -4.16
CA PRO A 80 -5.09 3.33 -3.63
C PRO A 80 -4.16 3.87 -4.73
N VAL A 81 -3.37 4.88 -4.41
CA VAL A 81 -2.33 5.42 -5.26
C VAL A 81 -1.00 5.26 -4.55
N ARG A 82 -0.09 4.50 -5.16
CA ARG A 82 1.28 4.41 -4.66
C ARG A 82 2.01 5.69 -5.02
N VAL A 83 2.55 6.38 -4.02
CA VAL A 83 3.44 7.52 -4.21
C VAL A 83 4.87 7.04 -4.01
N ILE A 84 5.76 7.38 -4.94
CA ILE A 84 7.18 7.01 -4.94
C ILE A 84 7.99 8.29 -4.99
N ILE A 85 8.92 8.46 -4.06
CA ILE A 85 9.82 9.63 -4.02
C ILE A 85 11.25 9.13 -4.05
N THR A 86 11.99 9.55 -5.07
CA THR A 86 13.43 9.33 -5.22
C THR A 86 14.16 10.63 -4.97
N ASN A 87 15.02 10.63 -3.96
CA ASN A 87 15.92 11.72 -3.65
C ASN A 87 17.33 11.35 -4.11
N ASP A 88 17.75 11.89 -5.25
CA ASP A 88 19.10 11.71 -5.80
C ASP A 88 20.03 12.87 -5.41
N SER A 89 19.58 13.76 -4.52
CA SER A 89 20.38 14.86 -4.00
C SER A 89 21.26 14.41 -2.83
N ASP A 90 22.22 15.26 -2.45
CA ASP A 90 23.09 15.05 -1.30
C ASP A 90 22.48 15.48 0.05
N SER A 91 21.24 15.98 0.05
CA SER A 91 20.56 16.49 1.25
C SER A 91 19.24 15.77 1.52
N PRO A 92 18.87 15.53 2.80
CA PRO A 92 17.60 14.90 3.10
C PRO A 92 16.43 15.84 2.78
N LEU A 93 15.29 15.24 2.45
CA LEU A 93 14.01 15.93 2.27
C LEU A 93 13.13 15.72 3.50
N SER A 94 12.44 16.77 3.95
CA SER A 94 11.33 16.67 4.90
C SER A 94 9.99 16.65 4.16
N LEU A 95 9.12 15.76 4.61
CA LEU A 95 7.74 15.57 4.15
C LEU A 95 6.74 15.88 5.29
N ASP A 96 7.17 16.47 6.40
CA ASP A 96 6.32 16.71 7.58
C ASP A 96 5.06 17.53 7.25
N GLU A 97 5.19 18.48 6.32
CA GLU A 97 4.11 19.34 5.86
C GLU A 97 3.56 18.96 4.47
N ALA A 98 4.11 17.89 3.87
CA ALA A 98 3.79 17.51 2.50
C ALA A 98 2.30 17.27 2.34
N ARG A 99 1.73 17.81 1.26
CA ARG A 99 0.30 17.66 0.94
C ARG A 99 0.16 16.96 -0.39
N MET A 100 -0.36 15.73 -0.36
CA MET A 100 -0.64 14.91 -1.54
C MET A 100 -2.12 15.03 -1.90
N GLN A 101 -2.43 15.88 -2.88
CA GLN A 101 -3.80 16.23 -3.25
C GLN A 101 -4.18 15.55 -4.56
N PHE A 102 -5.40 15.03 -4.65
CA PHE A 102 -6.00 14.64 -5.92
C PHE A 102 -6.72 15.86 -6.51
N ILE A 103 -6.39 16.19 -7.75
CA ILE A 103 -7.05 17.27 -8.50
C ILE A 103 -7.87 16.65 -9.62
N THR A 104 -9.18 16.90 -9.63
CA THR A 104 -10.10 16.37 -10.65
C THR A 104 -9.91 17.06 -12.00
N SER A 105 -10.53 16.52 -13.05
CA SER A 105 -10.65 17.17 -14.35
C SER A 105 -11.30 18.56 -14.29
N ALA A 106 -12.18 18.79 -13.30
CA ALA A 106 -12.83 20.08 -13.04
C ALA A 106 -11.97 21.04 -12.20
N GLY A 107 -10.82 20.58 -11.68
CA GLY A 107 -9.91 21.38 -10.85
C GLY A 107 -10.20 21.33 -9.35
N ASP A 108 -11.17 20.52 -8.92
CA ASP A 108 -11.48 20.33 -7.51
C ASP A 108 -10.35 19.58 -6.80
N LYS A 109 -10.03 19.99 -5.57
CA LYS A 109 -8.89 19.45 -4.82
C LYS A 109 -9.37 18.64 -3.62
N PHE A 110 -8.96 17.38 -3.57
CA PHE A 110 -9.27 16.47 -2.48
C PHE A 110 -7.98 16.03 -1.76
N PRO A 111 -7.92 16.06 -0.42
CA PRO A 111 -6.81 15.44 0.30
C PRO A 111 -6.89 13.92 0.17
N ALA A 112 -5.79 13.23 0.48
CA ALA A 112 -5.85 11.79 0.74
C ALA A 112 -6.85 11.50 1.86
N ALA A 113 -7.60 10.41 1.71
CA ALA A 113 -8.58 9.95 2.68
C ALA A 113 -7.89 9.58 3.99
N SER A 114 -8.43 10.07 5.11
CA SER A 114 -7.98 9.64 6.43
C SER A 114 -8.44 8.21 6.74
N LEU A 115 -7.86 7.57 7.75
CA LEU A 115 -8.31 6.25 8.19
C LEU A 115 -9.79 6.23 8.61
N ASP A 116 -10.32 7.34 9.14
CA ASP A 116 -11.74 7.47 9.45
C ASP A 116 -12.60 7.54 8.18
N ASP A 117 -12.15 8.29 7.17
CA ASP A 117 -12.83 8.35 5.87
C ASP A 117 -12.87 6.98 5.20
N ILE A 118 -11.75 6.26 5.21
CA ILE A 118 -11.65 4.89 4.71
C ILE A 118 -12.60 3.97 5.47
N ASN A 119 -12.59 4.03 6.82
CA ASN A 119 -13.45 3.20 7.67
C ASN A 119 -14.94 3.48 7.42
N ARG A 120 -15.31 4.76 7.34
CA ARG A 120 -16.66 5.17 7.00
C ARG A 120 -17.04 4.64 5.62
N ARG A 121 -16.19 4.81 4.61
CA ARG A 121 -16.46 4.39 3.23
C ARG A 121 -16.65 2.88 3.09
N LEU A 122 -15.86 2.07 3.79
CA LEU A 122 -15.95 0.61 3.73
C LEU A 122 -17.17 0.07 4.48
N PHE A 123 -17.54 0.64 5.63
CA PHE A 123 -18.51 0.04 6.55
C PHE A 123 -19.84 0.82 6.71
N SER A 124 -20.04 1.93 5.98
CA SER A 124 -21.29 2.71 6.04
C SER A 124 -22.53 1.92 5.61
N ALA A 125 -22.40 0.94 4.70
CA ALA A 125 -23.53 0.11 4.26
C ALA A 125 -23.87 -1.03 5.25
N GLU A 126 -22.86 -1.67 5.86
CA GLU A 126 -23.09 -2.79 6.78
C GLU A 126 -23.80 -2.36 8.08
N LYS A 127 -23.54 -1.15 8.58
CA LYS A 127 -24.20 -0.65 9.80
C LYS A 127 -25.67 -0.29 9.60
N ALA A 128 -26.11 -0.06 8.35
CA ALA A 128 -27.51 0.20 8.02
C ALA A 128 -28.34 -1.09 7.89
N ALA A 129 -27.71 -2.23 7.56
CA ALA A 129 -28.41 -3.46 7.17
C ALA A 129 -28.90 -4.35 8.33
N GLY A 130 -28.65 -4.00 9.59
CA GLY A 130 -28.92 -4.91 10.73
C GLY A 130 -29.55 -4.30 11.98
N ARG A 131 -29.92 -3.01 11.97
CA ARG A 131 -30.49 -2.33 13.15
C ARG A 131 -31.76 -1.57 12.75
N LYS A 132 -32.93 -2.10 13.13
CA LYS A 132 -34.15 -1.29 13.27
C LYS A 132 -33.98 -0.36 14.48
N ILE A 133 -33.17 0.68 14.34
CA ILE A 133 -33.11 1.78 15.29
C ILE A 133 -33.60 3.02 14.53
N PRO A 134 -34.50 3.84 15.10
CA PRO A 134 -34.94 5.07 14.45
C PRO A 134 -33.71 5.89 14.07
N ILE A 135 -33.52 6.06 12.76
CA ILE A 135 -32.44 6.84 12.18
C ILE A 135 -32.75 8.30 12.50
N ILE A 136 -32.17 8.79 13.60
CA ILE A 136 -31.91 10.21 13.76
C ILE A 136 -30.44 10.39 13.39
N PRO A 137 -30.12 11.03 12.25
CA PRO A 137 -28.74 11.28 11.86
C PRO A 137 -28.23 12.47 12.68
N ILE A 138 -28.00 12.25 13.98
CA ILE A 138 -27.37 13.24 14.84
C ILE A 138 -25.91 12.79 15.00
N PRO A 139 -24.94 13.53 14.46
CA PRO A 139 -23.53 13.34 14.81
C PRO A 139 -23.43 13.55 16.32
N ILE A 140 -23.13 12.49 17.08
CA ILE A 140 -22.86 12.64 18.51
C ILE A 140 -21.48 13.30 18.62
N PRO A 141 -21.38 14.56 19.09
CA PRO A 141 -20.09 15.23 19.20
C PRO A 141 -19.18 14.42 20.14
N GLY A 142 -17.99 14.05 19.68
CA GLY A 142 -16.93 13.48 20.53
C GLY A 142 -16.76 11.96 20.54
N ARG A 143 -17.59 11.16 19.84
CA ARG A 143 -17.34 9.71 19.67
C ARG A 143 -16.74 9.40 18.30
N ARG A 144 -15.42 9.24 18.22
CA ARG A 144 -14.77 8.62 17.05
C ARG A 144 -15.18 7.16 16.99
N THR A 145 -15.65 6.70 15.83
CA THR A 145 -15.85 5.26 15.63
C THR A 145 -14.51 4.55 15.66
N PRO A 146 -14.40 3.39 16.32
CA PRO A 146 -13.21 2.55 16.19
C PRO A 146 -12.95 2.26 14.71
N ILE A 147 -11.70 2.47 14.29
CA ILE A 147 -11.22 2.10 12.96
C ILE A 147 -11.02 0.59 12.94
N ASP A 148 -11.46 -0.08 11.87
CA ASP A 148 -11.29 -1.52 11.72
C ASP A 148 -9.80 -1.92 11.77
N LYS A 149 -9.51 -3.04 12.42
CA LYS A 149 -8.13 -3.52 12.60
C LYS A 149 -7.44 -3.80 11.26
N LYS A 150 -8.17 -4.26 10.24
CA LYS A 150 -7.59 -4.50 8.92
C LYS A 150 -7.18 -3.22 8.21
N ILE A 151 -7.91 -2.11 8.43
CA ILE A 151 -7.54 -0.79 7.90
C ILE A 151 -6.22 -0.33 8.52
N THR A 152 -6.11 -0.40 9.84
CA THR A 152 -4.87 -0.02 10.54
C THR A 152 -3.70 -0.92 10.15
N GLN A 153 -3.92 -2.22 9.97
CA GLN A 153 -2.89 -3.14 9.49
C GLN A 153 -2.46 -2.87 8.03
N ASP A 154 -3.38 -2.52 7.13
CA ASP A 154 -3.04 -2.17 5.75
C ASP A 154 -2.30 -0.82 5.67
N ASP A 155 -2.73 0.18 6.44
CA ASP A 155 -1.97 1.42 6.61
C ASP A 155 -0.59 1.14 7.22
N ASP A 156 -0.53 0.19 8.16
CA ASP A 156 0.71 -0.10 8.86
C ASP A 156 1.78 -0.70 7.97
N ASP A 157 1.38 -1.59 7.08
CA ASP A 157 2.27 -2.33 6.19
C ASP A 157 2.53 -1.59 4.87
N PHE A 158 1.56 -0.83 4.38
CA PHE A 158 1.57 -0.31 3.01
C PHE A 158 1.37 1.20 2.92
N GLY A 159 0.92 1.87 3.99
CA GLY A 159 0.70 3.31 4.00
C GLY A 159 1.98 4.13 3.77
N PHE A 160 1.83 5.35 3.29
CA PHE A 160 2.95 6.27 3.15
C PHE A 160 3.33 6.87 4.53
N LYS A 161 4.34 6.28 5.18
CA LYS A 161 4.68 6.60 6.58
C LYS A 161 5.86 7.55 6.78
N SER A 162 6.74 7.69 5.79
CA SER A 162 7.98 8.42 6.04
C SER A 162 7.75 9.92 6.00
N THR A 163 8.24 10.62 7.02
CA THR A 163 8.33 12.08 7.02
C THR A 163 9.67 12.60 6.53
N THR A 164 10.62 11.71 6.19
CA THR A 164 11.95 12.08 5.70
C THR A 164 12.38 11.17 4.55
N VAL A 165 13.02 11.74 3.53
CA VAL A 165 13.67 10.99 2.46
C VAL A 165 15.18 11.20 2.56
N THR A 166 15.92 10.15 2.87
CA THR A 166 17.38 10.22 2.95
C THR A 166 18.00 10.55 1.60
N PRO A 167 19.20 11.16 1.56
CA PRO A 167 19.97 11.29 0.33
C PRO A 167 20.13 9.94 -0.39
N HIS A 168 20.19 9.98 -1.72
CA HIS A 168 20.45 8.81 -2.57
C HIS A 168 19.54 7.61 -2.28
N SER A 169 18.25 7.88 -2.05
CA SER A 169 17.30 6.84 -1.64
C SER A 169 15.95 6.98 -2.32
N THR A 170 15.20 5.87 -2.32
CA THR A 170 13.83 5.83 -2.79
C THR A 170 12.92 5.30 -1.71
N ILE A 171 11.83 6.02 -1.44
CA ILE A 171 10.76 5.58 -0.56
C ILE A 171 9.44 5.49 -1.32
N ALA A 172 8.53 4.65 -0.83
CA ALA A 172 7.18 4.59 -1.36
C ALA A 172 6.17 4.16 -0.31
N GLY A 173 4.92 4.47 -0.56
CA GLY A 173 3.76 3.99 0.20
C GLY A 173 2.46 4.37 -0.49
N TYR A 174 1.36 3.83 0.00
CA TYR A 174 0.04 4.05 -0.55
C TYR A 174 -0.68 5.17 0.21
N VAL A 175 -1.38 6.00 -0.55
CA VAL A 175 -2.43 6.91 -0.08
C VAL A 175 -3.72 6.58 -0.80
N PHE A 176 -4.86 6.88 -0.18
CA PHE A 176 -6.17 6.50 -0.73
C PHE A 176 -6.97 7.74 -1.12
N TYR A 177 -7.68 7.68 -2.23
CA TYR A 177 -8.58 8.74 -2.67
C TYR A 177 -9.99 8.20 -2.87
N ASP A 178 -10.97 8.90 -2.31
CA ASP A 178 -12.38 8.60 -2.48
C ASP A 178 -12.89 9.24 -3.77
N VAL A 179 -13.30 8.41 -4.72
CA VAL A 179 -13.70 8.85 -6.07
C VAL A 179 -15.17 8.61 -6.37
N LYS A 180 -15.97 8.20 -5.38
CA LYS A 180 -17.34 7.73 -5.61
C LYS A 180 -18.26 8.75 -6.26
N ASP A 181 -18.05 10.02 -5.94
CA ASP A 181 -18.91 11.13 -6.39
C ASP A 181 -18.23 11.94 -7.51
N LEU A 182 -17.17 11.38 -8.12
CA LEU A 182 -16.46 11.98 -9.25
C LEU A 182 -17.01 11.46 -10.59
N GLU A 183 -16.79 12.22 -11.65
CA GLU A 183 -17.16 11.80 -13.01
C GLU A 183 -16.34 10.59 -13.47
N GLU A 184 -17.01 9.59 -14.04
CA GLU A 184 -16.37 8.38 -14.57
C GLU A 184 -15.78 8.61 -15.98
N PRO A 185 -14.54 8.17 -16.26
CA PRO A 185 -13.56 7.56 -15.35
C PRO A 185 -12.80 8.62 -14.51
N PRO A 186 -12.66 8.44 -13.19
CA PRO A 186 -12.21 9.49 -12.27
C PRO A 186 -10.76 9.93 -12.49
N LEU A 187 -9.92 9.06 -13.07
CA LEU A 187 -8.51 9.38 -13.32
C LEU A 187 -8.27 10.17 -14.62
N LYS A 188 -9.27 10.28 -15.50
CA LYS A 188 -9.07 10.96 -16.79
C LYS A 188 -8.94 12.46 -16.59
N ASN A 189 -7.86 13.04 -17.09
CA ASN A 189 -7.50 14.46 -16.92
C ASN A 189 -7.38 14.91 -15.45
N ALA A 190 -7.29 13.96 -14.52
CA ALA A 190 -6.97 14.22 -13.13
C ALA A 190 -5.46 14.12 -12.89
N GLU A 191 -5.00 14.63 -11.75
CA GLU A 191 -3.60 14.53 -11.32
C GLU A 191 -3.46 14.34 -9.82
N ILE A 192 -2.31 13.81 -9.41
CA ILE A 192 -1.82 14.01 -8.05
C ILE A 192 -0.91 15.23 -8.03
N TYR A 193 -1.19 16.14 -7.10
CA TYR A 193 -0.42 17.34 -6.88
C TYR A 193 0.23 17.28 -5.50
N ILE A 194 1.56 17.32 -5.46
CA ILE A 194 2.33 17.22 -4.21
C ILE A 194 3.11 18.51 -3.98
N LYS A 195 2.92 19.14 -2.83
CA LYS A 195 3.58 20.40 -2.44
C LYS A 195 4.07 20.36 -0.99
N MET A 196 4.76 21.41 -0.54
CA MET A 196 5.32 21.52 0.80
C MET A 196 6.36 20.44 1.13
N ILE A 197 7.13 20.00 0.13
CA ILE A 197 8.33 19.19 0.35
C ILE A 197 9.48 20.15 0.61
N HIS A 198 10.22 19.95 1.68
CA HIS A 198 11.31 20.85 2.07
C HIS A 198 12.66 20.16 2.00
N THR A 199 13.70 20.93 1.66
CA THR A 199 15.08 20.49 1.90
C THR A 199 15.46 20.67 3.37
N SER A 200 16.57 20.07 3.80
CA SER A 200 17.14 20.27 5.14
C SER A 200 17.39 21.75 5.52
N GLY A 201 17.58 22.62 4.53
CA GLY A 201 17.74 24.06 4.72
C GLY A 201 16.42 24.85 4.87
N GLY A 202 15.27 24.17 4.89
CA GLY A 202 13.94 24.79 4.99
C GLY A 202 13.43 25.40 3.68
N LYS A 203 14.12 25.21 2.55
CA LYS A 203 13.63 25.63 1.23
C LYS A 203 12.52 24.69 0.79
N GLU A 204 11.34 25.24 0.51
CA GLU A 204 10.26 24.51 -0.16
C GLU A 204 10.66 24.24 -1.62
N LEU A 205 10.50 22.99 -2.05
CA LEU A 205 10.62 22.60 -3.45
C LEU A 205 9.40 23.11 -4.23
N PHE A 206 9.56 23.36 -5.52
CA PHE A 206 8.39 23.49 -6.38
C PHE A 206 7.47 22.28 -6.22
N ALA A 207 6.18 22.49 -6.45
CA ALA A 207 5.22 21.40 -6.39
C ALA A 207 5.38 20.46 -7.60
N PHE A 208 5.09 19.19 -7.38
CA PHE A 208 5.11 18.14 -8.39
C PHE A 208 3.70 17.95 -8.94
N SER A 209 3.56 17.91 -10.27
CA SER A 209 2.30 17.63 -10.97
C SER A 209 2.39 16.29 -11.69
N LEU A 210 1.55 15.35 -11.26
CA LEU A 210 1.60 13.95 -11.67
C LEU A 210 0.27 13.59 -12.37
N PRO A 211 0.11 13.93 -13.66
CA PRO A 211 -1.11 13.67 -14.39
C PRO A 211 -1.30 12.18 -14.66
N PHE A 212 -2.46 11.65 -14.31
CA PHE A 212 -2.80 10.23 -14.55
C PHE A 212 -2.83 9.87 -16.04
N ASN A 213 -2.98 10.85 -16.93
CA ASN A 213 -2.92 10.64 -18.37
C ASN A 213 -1.60 9.98 -18.83
N LYS A 214 -0.47 10.27 -18.16
CA LYS A 214 0.82 9.61 -18.45
C LYS A 214 0.75 8.11 -18.17
N TRP A 215 0.17 7.73 -17.03
CA TRP A 215 -0.05 6.33 -16.64
C TRP A 215 -1.08 5.65 -17.53
N LEU A 216 -2.22 6.29 -17.80
CA LEU A 216 -3.28 5.77 -18.68
C LEU A 216 -2.78 5.50 -20.10
N ALA A 217 -1.87 6.33 -20.61
CA ALA A 217 -1.23 6.10 -21.91
C ALA A 217 -0.32 4.86 -21.91
N ALA A 218 0.47 4.66 -20.85
CA ALA A 218 1.35 3.50 -20.71
C ALA A 218 0.58 2.17 -20.56
N GLN A 219 -0.55 2.17 -19.85
CA GLN A 219 -1.41 0.99 -19.75
C GLN A 219 -2.00 0.60 -21.11
N LYS A 220 -2.34 1.57 -21.97
CA LYS A 220 -2.81 1.30 -23.34
C LYS A 220 -1.70 0.77 -24.25
N ALA A 221 -0.46 1.22 -24.03
CA ALA A 221 0.71 0.78 -24.79
C ALA A 221 1.20 -0.62 -24.40
N THR A 222 0.77 -1.15 -23.26
CA THR A 222 1.10 -2.49 -22.77
C THR A 222 -0.06 -3.45 -23.06
N PRO A 223 -0.11 -4.13 -24.22
CA PRO A 223 -1.14 -5.14 -24.46
C PRO A 223 -0.99 -6.28 -23.45
N ALA A 224 -2.09 -6.59 -22.75
CA ALA A 224 -2.30 -7.63 -21.75
C ALA A 224 -1.25 -8.76 -21.70
N ALA A 225 -0.09 -8.50 -21.09
CA ALA A 225 0.91 -9.52 -20.78
C ALA A 225 0.57 -10.17 -19.44
N SER A 226 -0.42 -11.07 -19.45
CA SER A 226 -0.58 -12.18 -18.48
C SER A 226 -1.72 -13.11 -18.88
N LYS A 227 -1.63 -13.71 -20.07
CA LYS A 227 -2.14 -15.06 -20.27
C LYS A 227 -0.90 -15.98 -20.24
N PRO A 228 -0.73 -16.84 -19.23
CA PRO A 228 0.18 -17.96 -19.39
C PRO A 228 -0.40 -18.83 -20.51
N ASP A 229 0.37 -19.02 -21.58
CA ASP A 229 0.05 -19.97 -22.63
C ASP A 229 -0.18 -21.34 -21.98
N ALA A 230 -1.41 -21.85 -22.13
CA ALA A 230 -1.72 -23.22 -21.81
C ALA A 230 -0.86 -24.10 -22.71
N LYS A 231 0.15 -24.72 -22.12
CA LYS A 231 0.94 -25.78 -22.75
C LYS A 231 -0.03 -26.83 -23.31
N PRO A 232 -0.01 -27.16 -24.61
CA PRO A 232 -0.80 -28.26 -25.12
C PRO A 232 -0.24 -29.56 -24.49
N ALA A 233 -1.12 -30.29 -23.81
CA ALA A 233 -0.81 -31.62 -23.31
C ALA A 233 -0.61 -32.59 -24.49
N PRO A 234 0.28 -33.59 -24.35
CA PRO A 234 0.59 -34.56 -25.39
C PRO A 234 -0.60 -35.47 -25.73
#